data_AF-A0A7V3ALI2-F1
#
_entry.id   AF-A0A7V3ALI2-F1
#
_cell.length_a   1.000
_cell.length_b   1.000
_cell.length_c   1.000
_cell.angle_alpha   90.00
_cell.angle_beta   90.00
_cell.angle_gamma   90.00
#
_symmetry.space_group_name_H-M   'P 1'
#
loop_
_entity.id
_entity.type
_entity.pdbx_description
1 polymer ?
#
loop_
_entity_poly.entity_id
_entity_poly.type
_entity_poly.pdbx_seq_one_letter_code
_entity_poly.pdbx_strand_id
1 'polypeptide(L)'
;MKSKFKFIVIFLLIFLFLGYFFVYRPVKKIQAKVSELLPKVKDLKAAFSKNDIDLLDKKLAELSKEYKNFENEAKNVYWLSFIPYVADFKNGVEAGEYLILAAKQIVETMAPYADLIGFKKGSSSFVEQSAEERLHTAVVTLDKILVKIDPISSNINQAEKRIDLIDPDRYPEKIGQLIIKERIKNLKEQILAVSSLFVEAKPLIKNLPEILGKDKEKTYLILFQNDKELRSTGGFLTAYAIFKIKD
;
A
#
# COMPACT_ATOMS: atom_id res chain seq x y z
N MET A 1 36.24 -49.68 3.87
CA MET A 1 36.17 -48.36 4.54
C MET A 1 36.49 -47.17 3.62
N LYS A 2 37.56 -47.20 2.81
CA LYS A 2 37.96 -46.08 1.91
C LYS A 2 36.92 -45.69 0.83
N SER A 3 36.12 -46.63 0.32
CA SER A 3 35.08 -46.35 -0.70
C SER A 3 33.89 -45.56 -0.12
N LYS A 4 33.41 -45.90 1.08
CA LYS A 4 32.32 -45.16 1.76
C LYS A 4 32.73 -43.73 2.11
N PHE A 5 34.00 -43.52 2.51
CA PHE A 5 34.54 -42.19 2.78
C PHE A 5 34.60 -41.32 1.50
N LYS A 6 35.05 -41.87 0.37
CA LYS A 6 35.01 -41.16 -0.92
C LYS A 6 33.57 -40.79 -1.34
N PHE A 7 32.60 -41.67 -1.10
CA PHE A 7 31.19 -41.41 -1.42
C PHE A 7 30.61 -40.27 -0.57
N ILE A 8 30.93 -40.24 0.73
CA ILE A 8 30.53 -39.14 1.64
C ILE A 8 31.16 -37.82 1.21
N VAL A 9 32.46 -37.81 0.86
CA VAL A 9 33.15 -36.60 0.39
C VAL A 9 32.56 -36.09 -0.93
N ILE A 10 32.26 -36.98 -1.88
CA ILE A 10 31.60 -36.62 -3.14
C ILE A 10 30.20 -36.05 -2.90
N PHE A 11 29.42 -36.67 -2.01
CA PHE A 11 28.09 -36.17 -1.63
C PHE A 11 28.16 -34.78 -0.99
N LEU A 12 29.15 -34.54 -0.13
CA LEU A 12 29.37 -33.25 0.53
C LEU A 12 29.81 -32.18 -0.48
N LEU A 13 30.67 -32.53 -1.44
CA LEU A 13 31.07 -31.64 -2.54
C LEU A 13 29.90 -31.30 -3.47
N ILE A 14 29.05 -32.28 -3.78
CA ILE A 14 27.82 -32.05 -4.55
C ILE A 14 26.87 -31.14 -3.78
N PHE A 15 26.71 -31.36 -2.47
CA PHE A 15 25.86 -30.54 -1.62
C PHE A 15 26.38 -29.08 -1.52
N LEU A 16 27.69 -28.90 -1.39
CA LEU A 16 28.32 -27.56 -1.42
C LEU A 16 28.19 -26.89 -2.79
N PHE A 17 28.36 -27.64 -3.88
CA PHE A 17 28.18 -27.14 -5.24
C PHE A 17 26.72 -26.72 -5.51
N LEU A 18 25.76 -27.56 -5.09
CA LEU A 18 24.34 -27.25 -5.17
C LEU A 18 23.99 -26.05 -4.28
N GLY A 19 24.49 -25.99 -3.05
CA GLY A 19 24.29 -24.84 -2.16
C GLY A 19 24.83 -23.53 -2.74
N TYR A 20 26.02 -23.57 -3.35
CA TYR A 20 26.59 -22.39 -4.00
C TYR A 20 25.76 -21.93 -5.21
N PHE A 21 25.38 -22.86 -6.09
CA PHE A 21 24.69 -22.52 -7.34
C PHE A 21 23.21 -22.16 -7.12
N PHE A 22 22.52 -22.88 -6.22
CA PHE A 22 21.08 -22.75 -6.00
C PHE A 22 20.68 -21.90 -4.80
N VAL A 23 21.60 -21.57 -3.87
CA VAL A 23 21.28 -20.73 -2.70
C VAL A 23 22.11 -19.45 -2.71
N TYR A 24 23.45 -19.55 -2.72
CA TYR A 24 24.30 -18.37 -2.58
C TYR A 24 24.19 -17.40 -3.77
N ARG A 25 24.29 -17.91 -5.01
CA ARG A 25 24.18 -17.10 -6.22
C ARG A 25 22.84 -16.34 -6.35
N PRO A 26 21.66 -16.99 -6.19
CA PRO A 26 20.39 -16.26 -6.28
C PRO A 26 20.22 -15.27 -5.12
N VAL A 27 20.62 -15.61 -3.89
CA VAL A 27 20.56 -14.66 -2.76
C VAL A 27 21.38 -13.40 -3.04
N LYS A 28 22.59 -13.53 -3.61
CA LYS A 28 23.41 -12.38 -3.97
C LYS A 28 22.77 -11.51 -5.07
N LYS A 29 22.11 -12.13 -6.04
CA LYS A 29 21.36 -11.40 -7.09
C LYS A 29 20.16 -10.65 -6.52
N ILE A 30 19.39 -11.32 -5.65
CA ILE A 30 18.26 -10.71 -4.95
C ILE A 30 18.75 -9.50 -4.15
N GLN A 31 19.84 -9.64 -3.40
CA GLN A 31 20.43 -8.54 -2.63
C GLN A 31 20.85 -7.37 -3.53
N ALA A 32 21.44 -7.63 -4.69
CA ALA A 32 21.76 -6.59 -5.66
C ALA A 32 20.48 -5.85 -6.14
N LYS A 33 19.41 -6.58 -6.47
CA LYS A 33 18.13 -5.98 -6.86
C LYS A 33 17.44 -5.21 -5.73
N VAL A 34 17.56 -5.66 -4.48
CA VAL A 34 17.10 -4.88 -3.32
C VAL A 34 17.86 -3.56 -3.22
N SER A 35 19.17 -3.54 -3.46
CA SER A 35 19.96 -2.30 -3.41
C SER A 35 19.56 -1.28 -4.49
N GLU A 36 19.09 -1.75 -5.65
CA GLU A 36 18.52 -0.91 -6.72
C GLU A 36 17.10 -0.43 -6.38
N LEU A 37 16.31 -1.27 -5.70
CA LEU A 37 14.92 -1.01 -5.33
C LEU A 37 14.77 0.01 -4.19
N LEU A 38 15.63 -0.07 -3.17
CA LEU A 38 15.54 0.77 -1.96
C LEU A 38 15.57 2.28 -2.27
N PRO A 39 16.43 2.80 -3.16
CA PRO A 39 16.38 4.19 -3.62
C PRO A 39 15.05 4.56 -4.27
N LYS A 40 14.44 3.67 -5.07
CA LYS A 40 13.16 3.93 -5.74
C LYS A 40 12.00 4.07 -4.76
N VAL A 41 12.00 3.28 -3.68
CA VAL A 41 11.02 3.43 -2.59
C VAL A 41 11.18 4.79 -1.90
N LYS A 42 12.43 5.23 -1.66
CA LYS A 42 12.71 6.56 -1.09
C LYS A 42 12.28 7.69 -2.01
N ASP A 43 12.58 7.58 -3.31
CA ASP A 43 12.16 8.53 -4.33
C ASP A 43 10.64 8.65 -4.40
N LEU A 44 9.92 7.52 -4.35
CA LEU A 44 8.46 7.51 -4.34
C LEU A 44 7.90 8.23 -3.11
N LYS A 45 8.46 7.96 -1.92
CA LYS A 45 8.08 8.66 -0.68
C LYS A 45 8.31 10.17 -0.80
N ALA A 46 9.45 10.58 -1.36
CA ALA A 46 9.76 11.99 -1.57
C ALA A 46 8.84 12.64 -2.63
N ALA A 47 8.46 11.90 -3.68
CA ALA A 47 7.51 12.37 -4.68
C ALA A 47 6.11 12.57 -4.09
N PHE A 48 5.65 11.62 -3.27
CA PHE A 48 4.37 11.74 -2.56
C PHE A 48 4.31 13.01 -1.70
N SER A 49 5.37 13.32 -0.95
CA SER A 49 5.45 14.54 -0.13
C SER A 49 5.47 15.85 -0.91
N LYS A 50 5.72 15.82 -2.23
CA LYS A 50 5.69 17.02 -3.08
C LYS A 50 4.28 17.35 -3.57
N ASN A 51 3.31 16.48 -3.31
CA ASN A 51 1.93 16.59 -3.80
C ASN A 51 1.91 16.85 -5.31
N ASP A 52 2.72 16.12 -6.08
CA ASP A 52 2.81 16.24 -7.54
C ASP A 52 2.41 14.88 -8.13
N ILE A 53 1.23 14.83 -8.76
CA ILE A 53 0.68 13.55 -9.21
C ILE A 53 1.43 12.98 -10.41
N ASP A 54 1.95 13.85 -11.28
CA ASP A 54 2.69 13.45 -12.48
C ASP A 54 4.07 12.90 -12.07
N LEU A 55 4.72 13.53 -11.09
CA LEU A 55 5.95 13.02 -10.49
C LEU A 55 5.70 11.71 -9.75
N LEU A 56 4.58 11.60 -9.01
CA LEU A 56 4.22 10.39 -8.27
C LEU A 56 3.99 9.22 -9.23
N ASP A 57 3.21 9.42 -10.29
CA ASP A 57 2.95 8.42 -11.33
C ASP A 57 4.24 7.93 -11.99
N LYS A 58 5.10 8.87 -12.41
CA LYS A 58 6.41 8.54 -12.97
C LYS A 58 7.28 7.71 -12.01
N LYS A 59 7.37 8.12 -10.74
CA LYS A 59 8.18 7.40 -9.74
C LYS A 59 7.59 6.05 -9.37
N LEU A 60 6.27 5.91 -9.41
CA LEU A 60 5.58 4.65 -9.19
C LEU A 60 5.79 3.68 -10.35
N ALA A 61 5.80 4.18 -11.60
CA ALA A 61 6.15 3.39 -12.77
C ALA A 61 7.62 2.90 -12.73
N GLU A 62 8.56 3.78 -12.33
CA GLU A 62 9.96 3.39 -12.08
C GLU A 62 10.06 2.31 -11.00
N LEU A 63 9.38 2.49 -9.87
CA LEU A 63 9.36 1.50 -8.78
C LEU A 63 8.77 0.16 -9.25
N SER A 64 7.63 0.19 -9.95
CA SER A 64 6.95 -1.01 -10.45
C SER A 64 7.85 -1.83 -11.37
N LYS A 65 8.58 -1.15 -12.27
CA LYS A 65 9.54 -1.79 -13.17
C LYS A 65 10.68 -2.47 -12.39
N GLU A 66 11.31 -1.75 -11.45
CA GLU A 66 12.42 -2.33 -10.67
C GLU A 66 11.94 -3.41 -9.69
N TYR A 67 10.72 -3.27 -9.17
CA TYR A 67 10.11 -4.30 -8.35
C TYR A 67 9.90 -5.59 -9.14
N LYS A 68 9.45 -5.50 -10.40
CA LYS A 68 9.32 -6.68 -11.26
C LYS A 68 10.66 -7.38 -11.51
N ASN A 69 11.73 -6.61 -11.69
CA ASN A 69 13.09 -7.16 -11.79
C ASN A 69 13.51 -7.90 -10.52
N PHE A 70 13.25 -7.31 -9.35
CA PHE A 70 13.47 -7.93 -8.05
C PHE A 70 12.63 -9.21 -7.86
N GLU A 71 11.34 -9.15 -8.16
CA GLU A 71 10.40 -10.27 -8.03
C GLU A 71 10.80 -11.45 -8.92
N ASN A 72 11.22 -11.19 -10.16
CA ASN A 72 11.71 -12.23 -11.07
C ASN A 72 12.95 -12.95 -10.51
N GLU A 73 13.88 -12.21 -9.90
CA GLU A 73 15.03 -12.82 -9.22
C GLU A 73 14.63 -13.53 -7.92
N ALA A 74 13.64 -13.01 -7.18
CA ALA A 74 13.09 -13.64 -5.98
C ALA A 74 12.40 -14.98 -6.27
N LYS A 75 11.72 -15.10 -7.42
CA LYS A 75 11.07 -16.35 -7.85
C LYS A 75 12.04 -17.52 -8.00
N ASN A 76 13.32 -17.25 -8.26
CA ASN A 76 14.35 -18.28 -8.37
C ASN A 76 14.58 -19.06 -7.07
N VAL A 77 14.15 -18.55 -5.91
CA VAL A 77 14.24 -19.24 -4.62
C VAL A 77 12.91 -19.79 -4.12
N TYR A 78 11.80 -19.60 -4.84
CA TYR A 78 10.46 -20.04 -4.39
C TYR A 78 10.32 -21.56 -4.28
N TRP A 79 11.16 -22.32 -4.98
CA TRP A 79 11.19 -23.78 -4.82
C TRP A 79 11.61 -24.20 -3.40
N LEU A 80 12.28 -23.32 -2.64
CA LEU A 80 12.62 -23.51 -1.23
C LEU A 80 11.51 -23.08 -0.26
N SER A 81 10.31 -22.71 -0.73
CA SER A 81 9.21 -22.27 0.14
C SER A 81 8.68 -23.34 1.09
N PHE A 82 9.16 -24.58 1.05
CA PHE A 82 8.95 -25.55 2.14
C PHE A 82 9.67 -25.14 3.43
N ILE A 83 10.68 -24.27 3.34
CA ILE A 83 11.35 -23.65 4.49
C ILE A 83 10.53 -22.43 4.94
N PRO A 84 10.11 -22.34 6.21
CA PRO A 84 9.26 -21.25 6.71
C PRO A 84 9.76 -19.84 6.36
N TYR A 85 11.05 -19.56 6.51
CA TYR A 85 11.62 -18.24 6.17
C TYR A 85 11.53 -17.89 4.68
N VAL A 86 11.61 -18.89 3.80
CA VAL A 86 11.47 -18.68 2.35
C VAL A 86 9.99 -18.54 1.98
N ALA A 87 9.09 -19.22 2.69
CA ALA A 87 7.65 -18.99 2.57
C ALA A 87 7.28 -17.55 2.95
N ASP A 88 7.82 -17.04 4.05
CA ASP A 88 7.60 -15.65 4.49
C ASP A 88 8.19 -14.64 3.51
N PHE A 89 9.39 -14.90 2.99
CA PHE A 89 9.99 -14.09 1.94
C PHE A 89 9.12 -14.06 0.68
N LYS A 90 8.66 -15.22 0.20
CA LYS A 90 7.74 -15.33 -0.94
C LYS A 90 6.47 -14.51 -0.69
N ASN A 91 5.83 -14.70 0.46
CA ASN A 91 4.61 -13.98 0.81
C ASN A 91 4.84 -12.45 0.87
N GLY A 92 5.97 -12.00 1.41
CA GLY A 92 6.33 -10.58 1.43
C GLY A 92 6.57 -10.00 0.02
N VAL A 93 7.17 -10.77 -0.88
CA VAL A 93 7.38 -10.37 -2.29
C VAL A 93 6.05 -10.32 -3.05
N GLU A 94 5.20 -11.34 -2.92
CA GLU A 94 3.88 -11.33 -3.59
C GLU A 94 2.98 -10.21 -3.04
N ALA A 95 3.02 -9.96 -1.73
CA ALA A 95 2.30 -8.84 -1.13
C ALA A 95 2.74 -7.48 -1.68
N GLY A 96 4.05 -7.27 -1.82
CA GLY A 96 4.57 -6.01 -2.35
C GLY A 96 4.18 -5.77 -3.81
N GLU A 97 4.08 -6.82 -4.64
CA GLU A 97 3.55 -6.71 -6.01
C GLU A 97 2.11 -6.19 -5.99
N TYR A 98 1.24 -6.80 -5.18
CA TYR A 98 -0.15 -6.39 -5.05
C TYR A 98 -0.31 -4.97 -4.49
N LEU A 99 0.52 -4.56 -3.52
CA LEU A 99 0.53 -3.19 -3.01
C LEU A 99 0.93 -2.17 -4.08
N ILE A 100 1.93 -2.49 -4.91
CA ILE A 100 2.36 -1.62 -6.01
C ILE A 100 1.26 -1.53 -7.08
N LEU A 101 0.59 -2.64 -7.41
CA LEU A 101 -0.53 -2.66 -8.34
C LEU A 101 -1.71 -1.83 -7.83
N ALA A 102 -2.04 -1.95 -6.54
CA ALA A 102 -3.07 -1.13 -5.91
C ALA A 102 -2.70 0.36 -5.96
N ALA A 103 -1.47 0.71 -5.57
CA ALA A 103 -0.98 2.09 -5.63
C ALA A 103 -1.05 2.67 -7.05
N LYS A 104 -0.68 1.87 -8.07
CA LYS A 104 -0.72 2.30 -9.46
C LYS A 104 -2.14 2.58 -9.93
N GLN A 105 -3.08 1.69 -9.63
CA GLN A 105 -4.50 1.91 -9.93
C GLN A 105 -5.08 3.13 -9.20
N ILE A 106 -4.68 3.36 -7.94
CA ILE A 106 -5.08 4.55 -7.18
C ILE A 106 -4.59 5.81 -7.88
N VAL A 107 -3.30 5.89 -8.22
CA VAL A 107 -2.71 7.06 -8.90
C VAL A 107 -3.34 7.27 -10.27
N GLU A 108 -3.49 6.22 -11.08
CA GLU A 108 -4.14 6.31 -12.40
C GLU A 108 -5.59 6.81 -12.31
N THR A 109 -6.33 6.38 -11.29
CA THR A 109 -7.73 6.77 -11.08
C THR A 109 -7.84 8.21 -10.56
N MET A 110 -6.90 8.64 -9.72
CA MET A 110 -6.88 9.97 -9.11
C MET A 110 -6.22 11.03 -10.01
N ALA A 111 -5.34 10.65 -10.93
CA ALA A 111 -4.62 11.58 -11.80
C ALA A 111 -5.52 12.55 -12.58
N PRO A 112 -6.68 12.17 -13.15
CA PRO A 112 -7.59 13.11 -13.78
C PRO A 112 -8.14 14.20 -12.85
N TYR A 113 -8.14 13.94 -11.53
CA TYR A 113 -8.80 14.74 -10.49
C TYR A 113 -7.82 15.20 -9.39
N ALA A 114 -6.52 15.15 -9.65
CA ALA A 114 -5.48 15.38 -8.67
C ALA A 114 -5.56 16.76 -8.00
N ASP A 115 -5.90 17.79 -8.77
CA ASP A 115 -6.01 19.15 -8.23
C ASP A 115 -7.12 19.31 -7.18
N LEU A 116 -8.18 18.50 -7.24
CA LEU A 116 -9.30 18.53 -6.28
C LEU A 116 -8.92 18.03 -4.89
N ILE A 117 -7.98 17.10 -4.85
CA ILE A 117 -7.54 16.43 -3.62
C ILE A 117 -6.21 17.01 -3.10
N GLY A 118 -5.79 18.15 -3.65
CA GLY A 118 -4.60 18.89 -3.21
C GLY A 118 -3.27 18.43 -3.83
N PHE A 119 -3.31 17.62 -4.89
CA PHE A 119 -2.14 17.33 -5.71
C PHE A 119 -2.04 18.31 -6.88
N LYS A 120 -0.85 18.79 -7.18
CA LYS A 120 -0.56 19.58 -8.37
C LYS A 120 -0.59 18.69 -9.60
N LYS A 121 -1.22 19.18 -10.66
CA LYS A 121 -1.17 18.63 -12.01
C LYS A 121 -0.89 19.74 -13.03
N GLY A 122 0.30 19.74 -13.61
CA GLY A 122 0.74 20.85 -14.49
C GLY A 122 0.83 22.21 -13.77
N SER A 123 0.61 23.30 -14.53
CA SER A 123 0.76 24.71 -14.06
C SER A 123 -0.55 25.42 -13.72
N SER A 124 -1.71 24.78 -13.89
CA SER A 124 -3.03 25.35 -13.62
C SER A 124 -3.51 24.96 -12.22
N SER A 125 -3.77 25.97 -11.38
CA SER A 125 -4.27 25.78 -10.03
C SER A 125 -5.79 25.86 -10.02
N PHE A 126 -6.44 24.79 -9.57
CA PHE A 126 -7.90 24.71 -9.35
C PHE A 126 -8.41 25.61 -8.20
N VAL A 127 -7.51 26.42 -7.62
CA VAL A 127 -7.80 27.43 -6.59
C VAL A 127 -8.72 28.55 -7.09
N GLU A 128 -9.01 28.62 -8.39
CA GLU A 128 -9.92 29.62 -8.97
C GLU A 128 -11.41 29.24 -8.96
N GLN A 129 -11.78 27.97 -8.67
CA GLN A 129 -13.19 27.57 -8.65
C GLN A 129 -13.93 27.98 -7.36
N SER A 130 -15.24 28.23 -7.50
CA SER A 130 -16.14 28.47 -6.36
C SER A 130 -16.26 27.24 -5.45
N ALA A 131 -16.67 27.43 -4.19
CA ALA A 131 -16.82 26.33 -3.24
C ALA A 131 -17.83 25.27 -3.69
N GLU A 132 -18.87 25.69 -4.40
CA GLU A 132 -19.95 24.85 -4.92
C GLU A 132 -19.47 23.98 -6.09
N GLU A 133 -18.71 24.57 -7.00
CA GLU A 133 -18.12 23.88 -8.15
C GLU A 133 -17.05 22.86 -7.72
N ARG A 134 -16.28 23.17 -6.66
CA ARG A 134 -15.36 22.21 -6.04
C ARG A 134 -16.10 21.04 -5.41
N LEU A 135 -17.22 21.30 -4.72
CA LEU A 135 -18.03 20.25 -4.12
C LEU A 135 -18.61 19.33 -5.18
N HIS A 136 -19.26 19.88 -6.21
CA HIS A 136 -19.78 19.12 -7.34
C HIS A 136 -18.66 18.29 -8.01
N THR A 137 -17.50 18.89 -8.28
CA THR A 137 -16.39 18.18 -8.92
C THR A 137 -15.84 17.07 -8.01
N ALA A 138 -15.79 17.27 -6.69
CA ALA A 138 -15.41 16.23 -5.73
C ALA A 138 -16.41 15.05 -5.73
N VAL A 139 -17.72 15.33 -5.79
CA VAL A 139 -18.77 14.31 -5.88
C VAL A 139 -18.63 13.49 -7.16
N VAL A 140 -18.48 14.14 -8.31
CA VAL A 140 -18.28 13.47 -9.62
C VAL A 140 -16.99 12.67 -9.64
N THR A 141 -15.93 13.19 -9.01
CA THR A 141 -14.64 12.49 -8.88
C THR A 141 -14.76 11.23 -8.04
N LEU A 142 -15.41 11.32 -6.88
CA LEU A 142 -15.69 10.18 -6.02
C LEU A 142 -16.45 9.09 -6.78
N ASP A 143 -17.49 9.46 -7.52
CA ASP A 143 -18.26 8.53 -8.34
C ASP A 143 -17.41 7.77 -9.35
N LYS A 144 -16.48 8.46 -10.02
CA LYS A 144 -15.59 7.82 -10.99
C LYS A 144 -14.51 6.97 -10.31
N ILE A 145 -14.02 7.37 -9.14
CA ILE A 145 -13.11 6.55 -8.31
C ILE A 145 -13.80 5.25 -7.89
N LEU A 146 -15.09 5.31 -7.55
CA LEU A 146 -15.88 4.14 -7.15
C LEU A 146 -15.96 3.06 -8.22
N VAL A 147 -15.92 3.40 -9.52
CA VAL A 147 -15.86 2.41 -10.60
C VAL A 147 -14.59 1.55 -10.52
N LYS A 148 -13.50 2.09 -9.98
CA LYS A 148 -12.20 1.42 -9.86
C LYS A 148 -11.91 0.89 -8.45
N ILE A 149 -12.80 1.12 -7.49
CA ILE A 149 -12.58 0.72 -6.09
C ILE A 149 -12.51 -0.79 -5.91
N ASP A 150 -13.28 -1.56 -6.69
CA ASP A 150 -13.35 -3.01 -6.56
C ASP A 150 -12.01 -3.68 -6.96
N PRO A 151 -11.39 -3.38 -8.12
CA PRO A 151 -10.03 -3.82 -8.45
C PRO A 151 -8.97 -3.43 -7.42
N ILE A 152 -9.00 -2.18 -6.93
CA ILE A 152 -8.05 -1.69 -5.92
C ILE A 152 -8.19 -2.49 -4.62
N SER A 153 -9.44 -2.66 -4.16
CA SER A 153 -9.78 -3.46 -2.97
C SER A 153 -9.34 -4.92 -3.11
N SER A 154 -9.49 -5.51 -4.30
CA SER A 154 -9.01 -6.86 -4.57
C SER A 154 -7.50 -6.98 -4.42
N ASN A 155 -6.72 -6.03 -4.98
CA ASN A 155 -5.26 -6.04 -4.84
C ASN A 155 -4.83 -5.88 -3.38
N ILE A 156 -5.44 -4.94 -2.64
CA ILE A 156 -5.16 -4.76 -1.20
C ILE A 156 -5.47 -6.04 -0.41
N ASN A 157 -6.60 -6.70 -0.67
CA ASN A 157 -6.97 -7.96 -0.01
C ASN A 157 -5.99 -9.11 -0.32
N GLN A 158 -5.46 -9.18 -1.55
CA GLN A 158 -4.44 -10.17 -1.88
C GLN A 158 -3.12 -9.90 -1.15
N ALA A 159 -2.72 -8.62 -1.01
CA ALA A 159 -1.55 -8.26 -0.21
C ALA A 159 -1.75 -8.63 1.26
N GLU A 160 -2.92 -8.31 1.83
CA GLU A 160 -3.31 -8.63 3.20
C GLU A 160 -3.20 -10.13 3.48
N LYS A 161 -3.82 -10.98 2.63
CA LYS A 161 -3.77 -12.44 2.75
C LYS A 161 -2.34 -12.98 2.78
N ARG A 162 -1.43 -12.40 2.00
CA ARG A 162 -0.03 -12.82 1.97
C ARG A 162 0.73 -12.35 3.21
N ILE A 163 0.51 -11.11 3.64
CA ILE A 163 1.13 -10.54 4.84
C ILE A 163 0.66 -11.28 6.11
N ASP A 164 -0.59 -11.72 6.14
CA ASP A 164 -1.14 -12.48 7.27
C ASP A 164 -0.42 -13.81 7.48
N LEU A 165 0.03 -14.46 6.39
CA LEU A 165 0.80 -15.71 6.45
C LEU A 165 2.23 -15.53 7.00
N ILE A 166 2.74 -14.29 7.07
CA ILE A 166 4.07 -14.01 7.62
C ILE A 166 4.01 -14.09 9.14
N ASP A 167 4.90 -14.88 9.72
CA ASP A 167 4.97 -15.12 11.15
C ASP A 167 6.18 -14.38 11.78
N PRO A 168 5.96 -13.28 12.53
CA PRO A 168 7.04 -12.55 13.17
C PRO A 168 7.81 -13.37 14.22
N ASP A 169 7.19 -14.39 14.82
CA ASP A 169 7.82 -15.19 15.89
C ASP A 169 8.94 -16.09 15.39
N ARG A 170 9.02 -16.32 14.08
CA ARG A 170 10.13 -17.05 13.44
C ARG A 170 11.44 -16.26 13.47
N TYR A 171 11.38 -14.94 13.61
CA TYR A 171 12.55 -14.09 13.54
C TYR A 171 13.14 -13.84 14.95
N PRO A 172 14.48 -13.84 15.10
CA PRO A 172 15.09 -13.51 16.37
C PRO A 172 14.77 -12.07 16.77
N GLU A 173 14.73 -11.80 18.07
CA GLU A 173 14.46 -10.46 18.60
C GLU A 173 15.43 -9.44 18.02
N LYS A 174 16.72 -9.79 17.95
CA LYS A 174 17.78 -8.92 17.45
C LYS A 174 18.73 -9.66 16.52
N ILE A 175 19.18 -8.98 15.46
CA ILE A 175 20.36 -9.35 14.68
C ILE A 175 21.31 -8.16 14.72
N GLY A 176 22.42 -8.30 15.46
CA GLY A 176 23.34 -7.20 15.74
C GLY A 176 22.63 -6.09 16.54
N GLN A 177 22.58 -4.88 15.97
CA GLN A 177 21.91 -3.72 16.57
C GLN A 177 20.44 -3.57 16.14
N LEU A 178 19.95 -4.40 15.21
CA LEU A 178 18.60 -4.26 14.64
C LEU A 178 17.60 -5.15 15.38
N ILE A 179 16.53 -4.55 15.91
CA ILE A 179 15.37 -5.27 16.46
C ILE A 179 14.50 -5.71 15.28
N ILE A 180 14.61 -6.97 14.86
CA ILE A 180 13.99 -7.45 13.62
C ILE A 180 12.56 -7.91 13.85
N LYS A 181 12.34 -8.74 14.87
CA LYS A 181 11.02 -9.27 15.22
C LYS A 181 9.98 -8.16 15.36
N GLU A 182 10.29 -7.13 16.14
CA GLU A 182 9.39 -5.99 16.37
C GLU A 182 9.12 -5.19 15.08
N ARG A 183 10.12 -4.98 14.23
CA ARG A 183 9.94 -4.28 12.95
C ARG A 183 9.02 -5.04 12.00
N ILE A 184 9.18 -6.35 11.90
CA ILE A 184 8.32 -7.20 11.08
C ILE A 184 6.90 -7.19 11.62
N LYS A 185 6.74 -7.36 12.94
CA LYS A 185 5.43 -7.29 13.61
C LYS A 185 4.74 -5.95 13.37
N ASN A 186 5.41 -4.84 13.62
CA ASN A 186 4.84 -3.50 13.44
C ASN A 186 4.48 -3.24 11.98
N LEU A 187 5.31 -3.66 11.02
CA LEU A 187 5.01 -3.51 9.60
C LEU A 187 3.80 -4.37 9.18
N LYS A 188 3.74 -5.63 9.65
CA LYS A 188 2.60 -6.51 9.44
C LYS A 188 1.31 -5.87 9.96
N GLU A 189 1.31 -5.46 11.22
CA GLU A 189 0.14 -4.85 11.87
C GLU A 189 -0.32 -3.57 11.17
N GLN A 190 0.62 -2.70 10.74
CA GLN A 190 0.28 -1.50 9.98
C GLN A 190 -0.38 -1.82 8.63
N ILE A 191 0.16 -2.79 7.89
CA ILE A 191 -0.40 -3.18 6.59
C ILE A 191 -1.79 -3.80 6.77
N LEU A 192 -1.96 -4.68 7.75
CA LEU A 192 -3.24 -5.30 8.05
C LEU A 192 -4.28 -4.26 8.49
N ALA A 193 -3.91 -3.34 9.38
CA ALA A 193 -4.79 -2.27 9.83
C ALA A 193 -5.24 -1.37 8.66
N VAL A 194 -4.31 -0.93 7.81
CA VAL A 194 -4.63 -0.11 6.63
C VAL A 194 -5.53 -0.87 5.65
N SER A 195 -5.27 -2.16 5.44
CA SER A 195 -6.07 -3.00 4.55
C SER A 195 -7.50 -3.18 5.08
N SER A 196 -7.66 -3.49 6.37
CA SER A 196 -8.96 -3.62 7.03
C SER A 196 -9.75 -2.32 6.94
N LEU A 197 -9.11 -1.19 7.28
CA LEU A 197 -9.74 0.13 7.17
C LEU A 197 -10.23 0.43 5.76
N PHE A 198 -9.46 0.09 4.72
CA PHE A 198 -9.87 0.31 3.34
C PHE A 198 -11.08 -0.54 2.96
N VAL A 199 -11.12 -1.81 3.39
CA VAL A 199 -12.24 -2.73 3.12
C VAL A 199 -13.48 -2.31 3.89
N GLU A 200 -13.34 -1.94 5.16
CA GLU A 200 -14.43 -1.47 6.03
C GLU A 200 -14.97 -0.12 5.60
N ALA A 201 -14.14 0.79 5.08
CA ALA A 201 -14.57 2.08 4.55
C ALA A 201 -15.31 1.97 3.21
N LYS A 202 -15.14 0.86 2.48
CA LYS A 202 -15.72 0.68 1.15
C LYS A 202 -17.23 0.95 1.05
N PRO A 203 -18.10 0.46 1.96
CA PRO A 203 -19.54 0.78 1.91
C PRO A 203 -19.80 2.28 2.11
N LEU A 204 -19.07 2.93 3.02
CA LEU A 204 -19.19 4.37 3.24
C LEU A 204 -18.78 5.15 2.00
N ILE A 205 -17.64 4.82 1.38
CA ILE A 205 -17.16 5.49 0.17
C ILE A 205 -18.17 5.27 -0.97
N LYS A 206 -18.75 4.06 -1.10
CA LYS A 206 -19.78 3.76 -2.12
C LYS A 206 -21.06 4.59 -1.96
N ASN A 207 -21.46 4.87 -0.73
CA ASN A 207 -22.65 5.67 -0.43
C ASN A 207 -22.36 7.19 -0.39
N LEU A 208 -21.08 7.59 -0.40
CA LEU A 208 -20.69 8.98 -0.23
C LEU A 208 -21.25 9.91 -1.32
N PRO A 209 -21.29 9.56 -2.62
CA PRO A 209 -21.92 10.42 -3.61
C PRO A 209 -23.42 10.64 -3.37
N GLU A 210 -24.15 9.61 -2.93
CA GLU A 210 -25.57 9.75 -2.59
C GLU A 210 -25.75 10.68 -1.38
N ILE A 211 -24.92 10.52 -0.34
CA ILE A 211 -24.89 11.43 0.81
C ILE A 211 -24.59 12.84 0.32
N LEU A 212 -23.62 13.03 -0.57
CA LEU A 212 -23.29 14.35 -1.08
C LEU A 212 -24.27 14.89 -2.14
N GLY A 213 -25.43 14.26 -2.33
CA GLY A 213 -26.53 14.82 -3.13
C GLY A 213 -26.41 14.66 -4.63
N LYS A 214 -25.62 13.69 -5.12
CA LYS A 214 -25.40 13.41 -6.55
C LYS A 214 -26.69 13.29 -7.37
N ASP A 215 -27.69 12.56 -6.87
CA ASP A 215 -28.91 12.27 -7.67
C ASP A 215 -30.13 13.10 -7.24
N LYS A 216 -30.09 13.68 -6.03
CA LYS A 216 -31.21 14.41 -5.41
C LYS A 216 -30.69 15.48 -4.48
N GLU A 217 -31.36 16.63 -4.46
CA GLU A 217 -31.08 17.69 -3.47
C GLU A 217 -31.14 17.11 -2.05
N LYS A 218 -30.05 17.27 -1.30
CA LYS A 218 -29.97 16.87 0.11
C LYS A 218 -29.92 18.11 0.99
N THR A 219 -30.79 18.16 1.98
CA THR A 219 -30.80 19.23 2.99
C THR A 219 -30.24 18.67 4.30
N TYR A 220 -29.16 19.28 4.78
CA TYR A 220 -28.45 18.95 6.01
C TYR A 220 -28.71 20.00 7.07
N LEU A 221 -29.05 19.55 8.29
CA LEU A 221 -29.05 20.39 9.48
C LEU A 221 -27.71 20.20 10.20
N ILE A 222 -26.87 21.23 10.18
CA ILE A 222 -25.60 21.25 10.89
C ILE A 222 -25.84 21.93 12.23
N LEU A 223 -25.55 21.23 13.32
CA LEU A 223 -25.70 21.73 14.68
C LEU A 223 -24.32 22.04 15.25
N PHE A 224 -24.12 23.27 15.72
CA PHE A 224 -22.87 23.69 16.31
C PHE A 224 -22.95 23.58 17.82
N GLN A 225 -22.02 22.83 18.39
CA GLN A 225 -21.86 22.66 19.82
C GLN A 225 -20.64 23.46 20.27
N ASN A 226 -20.81 24.30 21.29
CA ASN A 226 -19.71 25.08 21.86
C ASN A 226 -18.86 24.20 22.79
N ASP A 227 -17.57 24.12 22.50
CA ASP A 227 -16.61 23.33 23.27
C ASP A 227 -16.37 23.91 24.68
N LYS A 228 -16.57 25.22 24.88
CA LYS A 228 -16.49 25.89 26.19
C LYS A 228 -17.71 25.68 27.08
N GLU A 229 -18.77 25.05 26.58
CA GLU A 229 -19.99 24.72 27.33
C GLU A 229 -20.26 23.21 27.39
N LEU A 230 -19.23 22.37 27.17
CA LEU A 230 -19.35 20.92 27.30
C LEU A 230 -19.70 20.53 28.76
N ARG A 231 -20.91 19.99 28.94
CA ARG A 231 -21.35 19.30 30.17
C ARG A 231 -21.59 17.83 29.88
N SER A 232 -21.76 17.02 30.92
CA SER A 232 -21.94 15.56 30.85
C SER A 232 -23.07 15.08 29.93
N THR A 233 -23.96 15.98 29.48
CA THR A 233 -25.06 15.73 28.53
C THR A 233 -24.78 16.26 27.11
N GLY A 234 -23.57 16.69 26.78
CA GLY A 234 -23.22 17.17 25.43
C GLY A 234 -23.40 18.68 25.19
N GLY A 235 -23.34 19.51 26.25
CA GLY A 235 -23.36 20.98 26.12
C GLY A 235 -24.62 21.58 25.46
N PHE A 236 -24.60 22.90 25.20
CA PHE A 236 -25.68 23.60 24.52
C PHE A 236 -25.40 23.72 23.01
N LEU A 237 -26.44 23.52 22.19
CA LEU A 237 -26.41 23.85 20.77
C LEU A 237 -26.51 25.36 20.63
N THR A 238 -25.44 26.01 20.18
CA THR A 238 -25.35 27.48 20.15
C THR A 238 -25.74 28.07 18.81
N ALA A 239 -25.63 27.29 17.74
CA ALA A 239 -26.05 27.69 16.41
C ALA A 239 -26.48 26.47 15.59
N TYR A 240 -27.22 26.74 14.51
CA TYR A 240 -27.48 25.77 13.47
C TYR A 240 -27.28 26.40 12.10
N ALA A 241 -26.96 25.57 11.12
CA ALA A 241 -26.98 25.93 9.70
C ALA A 241 -27.78 24.90 8.93
N ILE A 242 -28.46 25.36 7.88
CA ILE A 242 -29.10 24.47 6.91
C ILE A 242 -28.24 24.52 5.66
N PHE A 243 -27.66 23.38 5.30
CA PHE A 243 -26.83 23.24 4.12
C PHE A 243 -27.59 22.43 3.07
N LYS A 244 -27.82 23.04 1.91
CA LYS A 244 -28.46 22.36 0.79
C LYS A 244 -27.40 22.05 -0.25
N ILE A 245 -27.32 20.78 -0.64
CA ILE A 245 -26.47 20.36 -1.74
C ILE A 245 -27.38 20.03 -2.90
N LYS A 246 -27.18 20.74 -4.01
CA LYS A 246 -27.95 20.62 -5.25
C LYS A 246 -26.97 20.67 -6.41
N ASP A 247 -27.23 19.85 -7.44
CA ASP A 247 -26.56 19.96 -8.74
C ASP A 247 -26.82 21.32 -9.41
#